data_AF-A0A1Q8VDR9-F1
#
_entry.id   AF-A0A1Q8VDR9-F1
#
_cell.length_a   1.000
_cell.length_b   1.000
_cell.length_c   1.000
_cell.angle_alpha   90.00
_cell.angle_beta   90.00
_cell.angle_gamma   90.00
#
_symmetry.space_group_name_H-M   'P 1'
#
loop_
_entity.id
_entity.type
_entity.pdbx_description
1 polymer ?
#
loop_
_entity_poly.entity_id
_entity_poly.type
_entity_poly.pdbx_seq_one_letter_code
_entity_poly.pdbx_strand_id
1 'polypeptide(L)'
;MRVPSVPLTVSVDHAWSDLRRHLEWTRNESTVVMVAAQTRAQTQDLKERAALWCRRAHEPWSEPKAEQSLASWLSLHLPVPGVLFLDLWDDQVRRRVLYALNEMRIRLARPGGGCVMVCGSIALLGDAAREAADLWSIRSLTCVIGSGSGELVDLPQRREEDDGSGSLVADDGSRYRSTWSITAPPDQRTPELAATIRETDRARRLLPTEPWRAREILDALSEDPSPLSVAFRGLTGAEIGGLLDDTVTVEVNLKAVLETLADFPAPLRSQVADAVLAIAMTFGAVDAAAPAARERERLARGLEESLGTPQARRDLSVSLDNVGRVAEVRGEWDAAEAAYRESLGLARGLEESLGTPEARRDLSVSLNHVGRVAEARGEWDAAEEAYRESLEIRQELDDLLGTPQAQQDVSTSQENLKRLSQKRADLGEL
;
A
#
# COMPACT_ATOMS: atom_id res chain seq x y z
N MET A 1 -21.09 41.41 -2.41
CA MET A 1 -20.60 40.05 -2.06
C MET A 1 -19.12 40.00 -2.41
N ARG A 2 -18.23 39.90 -1.42
CA ARG A 2 -16.80 39.67 -1.68
C ARG A 2 -16.68 38.23 -2.17
N VAL A 3 -16.18 38.06 -3.40
CA VAL A 3 -15.74 36.77 -3.92
C VAL A 3 -14.54 36.34 -3.06
N PRO A 4 -14.52 35.16 -2.45
CA PRO A 4 -13.31 34.66 -1.78
C PRO A 4 -12.20 34.60 -2.83
N SER A 5 -11.12 35.36 -2.64
CA SER A 5 -10.09 35.58 -3.65
C SER A 5 -9.04 34.48 -3.75
N VAL A 6 -9.22 33.35 -3.06
CA VAL A 6 -8.36 32.17 -3.19
C VAL A 6 -9.28 30.94 -3.11
N PRO A 7 -9.29 30.03 -4.12
CA PRO A 7 -9.98 28.76 -3.98
C PRO A 7 -9.39 27.99 -2.79
N LEU A 8 -10.25 27.37 -1.96
CA LEU A 8 -9.80 26.46 -0.91
C LEU A 8 -8.94 25.36 -1.54
N THR A 9 -7.64 25.40 -1.28
CA THR A 9 -6.69 24.40 -1.77
C THR A 9 -6.64 23.23 -0.81
N VAL A 10 -6.60 22.01 -1.36
CA VAL A 10 -6.47 20.78 -0.57
C VAL A 10 -5.12 20.10 -0.81
N SER A 11 -4.73 19.20 0.10
CA SER A 11 -3.57 18.32 -0.08
C SER A 11 -3.80 17.36 -1.24
N VAL A 12 -2.72 16.79 -1.79
CA VAL A 12 -2.81 15.76 -2.84
C VAL A 12 -3.53 14.51 -2.32
N ASP A 13 -3.31 14.13 -1.07
CA ASP A 13 -3.97 12.98 -0.43
C ASP A 13 -5.48 13.19 -0.29
N HIS A 14 -5.91 14.39 0.08
CA HIS A 14 -7.32 14.73 0.15
C HIS A 14 -7.96 14.73 -1.24
N ALA A 15 -7.29 15.36 -2.22
CA ALA A 15 -7.71 15.36 -3.62
C ALA A 15 -7.87 13.93 -4.17
N TRP A 16 -6.93 13.04 -3.86
CA TRP A 16 -7.00 11.64 -4.22
C TRP A 16 -8.18 10.93 -3.57
N SER A 17 -8.42 11.15 -2.28
CA SER A 17 -9.55 10.54 -1.56
C SER A 17 -10.91 10.89 -2.18
N ASP A 18 -11.08 12.13 -2.62
CA ASP A 18 -12.30 12.57 -3.31
C ASP A 18 -12.38 12.01 -4.73
N LEU A 19 -11.28 12.04 -5.48
CA LEU A 19 -11.21 11.48 -6.83
C LEU A 19 -11.51 9.97 -6.82
N ARG A 20 -10.90 9.21 -5.92
CA ARG A 20 -11.10 7.77 -5.79
C ARG A 20 -12.58 7.43 -5.57
N ARG A 21 -13.22 8.07 -4.60
CA ARG A 21 -14.65 7.89 -4.31
C ARG A 21 -15.51 8.23 -5.54
N HIS A 22 -15.16 9.31 -6.24
CA HIS A 22 -15.82 9.67 -7.50
C HIS A 22 -15.67 8.56 -8.55
N LEU A 23 -14.46 8.05 -8.79
CA LEU A 23 -14.19 6.98 -9.76
C LEU A 23 -14.91 5.67 -9.40
N GLU A 24 -14.96 5.31 -8.13
CA GLU A 24 -15.67 4.11 -7.63
C GLU A 24 -17.18 4.20 -7.86
N TRP A 25 -17.80 5.36 -7.60
CA TRP A 25 -19.24 5.57 -7.77
C TRP A 25 -19.67 5.79 -9.22
N THR A 26 -18.74 6.14 -10.11
CA THR A 26 -19.05 6.53 -11.50
C THR A 26 -18.49 5.57 -12.53
N ARG A 27 -18.19 4.33 -12.13
CA ARG A 27 -17.76 3.28 -13.07
C ARG A 27 -18.76 3.13 -14.21
N ASN A 28 -18.26 3.21 -15.44
CA ASN A 28 -19.04 3.17 -16.69
C ASN A 28 -20.03 4.34 -16.89
N GLU A 29 -19.98 5.36 -16.04
CA GLU A 29 -20.68 6.62 -16.26
C GLU A 29 -19.74 7.69 -16.80
N SER A 30 -20.31 8.58 -17.62
CA SER A 30 -19.54 9.65 -18.23
C SER A 30 -19.36 10.80 -17.28
N THR A 31 -18.11 11.05 -16.92
CA THR A 31 -17.74 12.10 -15.97
C THR A 31 -16.63 12.98 -16.50
N VAL A 32 -16.60 14.22 -16.02
CA VAL A 32 -15.50 15.16 -16.27
C VAL A 32 -14.90 15.58 -14.96
N VAL A 33 -13.64 15.22 -14.74
CA VAL A 33 -12.88 15.63 -13.55
C VAL A 33 -11.93 16.75 -13.95
N MET A 34 -11.98 17.87 -13.25
CA MET A 34 -11.05 18.98 -13.45
C MET A 34 -10.16 19.15 -12.22
N VAL A 35 -8.84 19.07 -12.43
CA VAL A 35 -7.85 19.19 -11.37
C VAL A 35 -6.91 20.34 -11.71
N ALA A 36 -7.02 21.41 -10.92
CA ALA A 36 -6.10 22.53 -10.96
C ALA A 36 -5.06 22.36 -9.85
N ALA A 37 -3.77 22.54 -10.14
CA ALA A 37 -2.72 22.46 -9.14
C ALA A 37 -1.74 23.62 -9.20
N GLN A 38 -1.03 23.86 -8.10
CA GLN A 38 0.08 24.83 -8.03
C GLN A 38 1.30 24.34 -8.82
N THR A 39 1.60 23.04 -8.76
CA THR A 39 2.79 22.47 -9.39
C THR A 39 2.45 21.29 -10.28
N ARG A 40 3.27 21.08 -11.33
CA ARG A 40 3.10 19.93 -12.24
C ARG A 40 3.34 18.60 -11.53
N ALA A 41 4.19 18.59 -10.51
CA ALA A 41 4.43 17.44 -9.65
C ALA A 41 3.14 16.97 -8.95
N GLN A 42 2.32 17.89 -8.44
CA GLN A 42 1.03 17.56 -7.81
C GLN A 42 0.06 16.87 -8.78
N THR A 43 -0.05 17.36 -10.02
CA THR A 43 -0.88 16.70 -11.05
C THR A 43 -0.31 15.35 -11.49
N GLN A 44 1.01 15.22 -11.48
CA GLN A 44 1.70 13.98 -11.85
C GLN A 44 1.50 12.91 -10.77
N ASP A 45 1.56 13.27 -9.49
CA ASP A 45 1.27 12.35 -8.38
C ASP A 45 -0.17 11.81 -8.46
N LEU A 46 -1.15 12.71 -8.66
CA LEU A 46 -2.55 12.31 -8.80
C LEU A 46 -2.79 11.44 -10.05
N LYS A 47 -2.09 11.73 -11.15
CA LYS A 47 -2.09 10.90 -12.36
C LYS A 47 -1.60 9.49 -12.06
N GLU A 48 -0.47 9.36 -11.37
CA GLU A 48 0.12 8.07 -11.03
C GLU A 48 -0.81 7.24 -10.14
N ARG A 49 -1.46 7.87 -9.16
CA ARG A 49 -2.49 7.24 -8.32
C ARG A 49 -3.70 6.76 -9.13
N ALA A 50 -4.23 7.62 -10.01
CA ALA A 50 -5.37 7.26 -10.85
C ALA A 50 -5.04 6.11 -11.82
N ALA A 51 -3.84 6.13 -12.41
CA ALA A 51 -3.37 5.05 -13.27
C ALA A 51 -3.18 3.74 -12.50
N LEU A 52 -2.68 3.79 -11.27
CA LEU A 52 -2.54 2.62 -10.40
C LEU A 52 -3.91 2.06 -10.01
N TRP A 53 -4.87 2.90 -9.64
CA TRP A 53 -6.25 2.49 -9.37
C TRP A 53 -6.87 1.79 -10.58
N CYS A 54 -6.69 2.34 -11.80
CA CYS A 54 -7.20 1.73 -13.02
C CYS A 54 -6.66 0.32 -13.22
N ARG A 55 -5.35 0.11 -13.04
CA ARG A 55 -4.74 -1.22 -13.12
C ARG A 55 -5.36 -2.20 -12.12
N ARG A 56 -5.55 -1.79 -10.86
CA ARG A 56 -6.13 -2.66 -9.81
C ARG A 56 -7.62 -2.94 -10.04
N ALA A 57 -8.36 -1.94 -10.48
CA ALA A 57 -9.78 -2.06 -10.79
C ALA A 57 -10.06 -2.76 -12.13
N HIS A 58 -9.01 -3.10 -12.91
CA HIS A 58 -9.11 -3.60 -14.28
C HIS A 58 -9.87 -2.64 -15.22
N GLU A 59 -9.75 -1.34 -14.96
CA GLU A 59 -10.32 -0.26 -15.78
C GLU A 59 -9.30 0.20 -16.83
N PRO A 60 -9.73 0.48 -18.08
CA PRO A 60 -8.81 0.94 -19.11
C PRO A 60 -8.29 2.35 -18.81
N TRP A 61 -6.99 2.55 -19.00
CA TRP A 61 -6.32 3.85 -18.88
C TRP A 61 -5.85 4.31 -20.26
N SER A 62 -6.19 5.54 -20.64
CA SER A 62 -5.82 6.14 -21.92
C SER A 62 -5.09 7.47 -21.73
N GLU A 63 -3.98 7.64 -22.44
CA GLU A 63 -3.21 8.88 -22.49
C GLU A 63 -2.85 9.20 -23.96
N PRO A 64 -3.22 10.39 -24.48
CA PRO A 64 -2.83 10.80 -25.82
C PRO A 64 -1.31 11.01 -25.93
N LYS A 65 -0.71 10.55 -27.04
CA LYS A 65 0.73 10.75 -27.29
C LYS A 65 1.03 12.22 -27.60
N ALA A 66 2.16 12.72 -27.09
CA ALA A 66 2.58 14.12 -27.20
C ALA A 66 2.75 14.63 -28.64
N GLU A 67 2.97 13.73 -29.61
CA GLU A 67 3.21 14.07 -31.03
C GLU A 67 1.93 14.36 -31.82
N GLN A 68 0.74 14.07 -31.26
CA GLN A 68 -0.53 14.22 -31.95
C GLN A 68 -1.27 15.48 -31.52
N SER A 69 -2.01 16.10 -32.44
CA SER A 69 -2.94 17.17 -32.08
C SER A 69 -4.03 16.61 -31.15
N LEU A 70 -3.96 16.95 -29.86
CA LEU A 70 -4.89 16.51 -28.82
C LEU A 70 -6.35 16.69 -29.23
N ALA A 71 -6.71 17.85 -29.79
CA ALA A 71 -8.08 18.12 -30.25
C ALA A 71 -8.53 17.19 -31.40
N SER A 72 -7.63 16.89 -32.34
CA SER A 72 -7.92 15.97 -33.45
C SER A 72 -8.06 14.53 -32.96
N TRP A 73 -7.19 14.14 -32.02
CA TRP A 73 -7.25 12.82 -31.39
C TRP A 73 -8.57 12.60 -30.64
N LEU A 74 -8.98 13.58 -29.81
CA LEU A 74 -10.24 13.54 -29.06
C LEU A 74 -11.45 13.37 -29.99
N SER A 75 -11.44 14.06 -31.13
CA SER A 75 -12.52 13.97 -32.14
C SER A 75 -12.69 12.56 -32.71
N LEU A 76 -11.60 11.81 -32.82
CA LEU A 76 -11.58 10.46 -33.37
C LEU A 76 -11.91 9.37 -32.32
N HIS A 77 -11.47 9.56 -31.07
CA HIS A 77 -11.47 8.48 -30.08
C HIS A 77 -12.56 8.60 -29.00
N LEU A 78 -13.22 9.75 -28.85
CA LEU A 78 -14.30 9.88 -27.86
C LEU A 78 -15.62 9.22 -28.32
N PRO A 79 -16.40 8.58 -27.44
CA PRO A 79 -16.11 8.35 -26.01
C PRO A 79 -15.09 7.23 -25.78
N VAL A 80 -14.24 7.38 -24.76
CA VAL A 80 -13.25 6.38 -24.34
C VAL A 80 -13.77 5.70 -23.07
N PRO A 81 -13.77 4.35 -22.98
CA PRO A 81 -14.10 3.66 -21.73
C PRO A 81 -12.98 3.85 -20.68
N GLY A 82 -13.32 3.71 -19.39
CA GLY A 82 -12.35 3.84 -18.30
C GLY A 82 -11.93 5.29 -18.01
N VAL A 83 -10.64 5.56 -17.86
CA VAL A 83 -10.11 6.90 -17.53
C VAL A 83 -9.22 7.43 -18.67
N LEU A 84 -9.56 8.61 -19.18
CA LEU A 84 -8.76 9.38 -20.13
C LEU A 84 -8.08 10.54 -19.39
N PHE A 85 -6.75 10.57 -19.40
CA PHE A 85 -5.97 11.64 -18.79
C PHE A 85 -5.53 12.68 -19.83
N LEU A 86 -5.74 13.96 -19.50
CA LEU A 86 -5.34 15.11 -20.32
C LEU A 86 -4.47 16.08 -19.50
N ASP A 87 -3.21 16.22 -19.88
CA ASP A 87 -2.27 17.22 -19.34
C ASP A 87 -2.41 18.54 -20.13
N LEU A 88 -2.98 19.57 -19.49
CA LEU A 88 -3.24 20.90 -20.06
C LEU A 88 -2.41 22.00 -19.36
N TRP A 89 -1.16 21.72 -19.04
CA TRP A 89 -0.25 22.75 -18.49
C TRP A 89 0.12 23.84 -19.49
N ASP A 90 0.13 23.56 -20.80
CA ASP A 90 0.38 24.55 -21.86
C ASP A 90 -0.88 25.40 -22.13
N ASP A 91 -0.75 26.73 -22.02
CA ASP A 91 -1.85 27.68 -22.14
C ASP A 91 -2.53 27.72 -23.53
N GLN A 92 -1.76 27.48 -24.59
CA GLN A 92 -2.26 27.53 -25.97
C GLN A 92 -2.97 26.23 -26.32
N VAL A 93 -2.44 25.09 -25.87
CA VAL A 93 -3.08 23.78 -26.00
C VAL A 93 -4.34 23.70 -25.15
N ARG A 94 -4.29 24.18 -23.89
CA ARG A 94 -5.39 24.12 -22.93
C ARG A 94 -6.68 24.71 -23.48
N ARG A 95 -6.65 25.95 -23.97
CA ARG A 95 -7.84 26.62 -24.51
C ARG A 95 -8.45 25.90 -25.71
N ARG A 96 -7.61 25.43 -26.64
CA ARG A 96 -8.06 24.68 -27.82
C ARG A 96 -8.71 23.35 -27.45
N VAL A 97 -8.14 22.63 -26.49
CA VAL A 97 -8.67 21.35 -26.02
C VAL A 97 -9.98 21.53 -25.25
N LEU A 98 -10.06 22.54 -24.37
CA LEU A 98 -11.30 22.86 -23.64
C LEU A 98 -12.45 23.17 -24.60
N TYR A 99 -12.20 24.01 -25.61
CA TYR A 99 -13.19 24.31 -26.65
C TYR A 99 -13.63 23.03 -27.39
N ALA A 100 -12.68 22.18 -27.80
CA ALA A 100 -12.99 20.92 -28.48
C ALA A 100 -13.82 19.95 -27.60
N LEU A 101 -13.51 19.85 -26.32
CA LEU A 101 -14.30 19.04 -25.37
C LEU A 101 -15.72 19.58 -25.22
N ASN A 102 -15.89 20.91 -25.17
CA ASN A 102 -17.21 21.55 -25.08
C ASN A 102 -18.09 21.27 -26.31
N GLU A 103 -17.49 21.34 -27.51
CA GLU A 103 -18.16 20.97 -28.77
C GLU A 103 -18.56 19.48 -28.78
N MET A 104 -17.74 18.63 -28.17
CA MET A 104 -17.97 17.19 -28.07
C MET A 104 -18.81 16.75 -26.86
N ARG A 105 -19.34 17.68 -26.05
CA ARG A 105 -20.04 17.38 -24.78
C ARG A 105 -21.17 16.35 -24.93
N ILE A 106 -21.90 16.37 -26.04
CA ILE A 106 -23.01 15.42 -26.30
C ILE A 106 -22.47 14.01 -26.53
N ARG A 107 -21.29 13.86 -27.16
CA ARG A 107 -20.62 12.56 -27.33
C ARG A 107 -20.05 12.08 -26.00
N LEU A 108 -19.51 13.00 -25.20
CA LEU A 108 -19.00 12.71 -23.86
C LEU A 108 -20.10 12.22 -22.93
N ALA A 109 -21.28 12.83 -22.95
CA ALA A 109 -22.40 12.47 -22.07
C ALA A 109 -23.13 11.16 -22.44
N ARG A 110 -22.64 10.40 -23.44
CA ARG A 110 -23.29 9.14 -23.85
C ARG A 110 -23.01 8.03 -22.84
N PRO A 111 -24.02 7.22 -22.46
CA PRO A 111 -23.81 6.06 -21.60
C PRO A 111 -22.70 5.15 -22.14
N GLY A 112 -21.85 4.64 -21.23
CA GLY A 112 -20.66 3.86 -21.59
C GLY A 112 -19.43 4.70 -21.94
N GLY A 113 -19.52 6.04 -21.91
CA GLY A 113 -18.35 6.91 -21.84
C GLY A 113 -17.76 6.88 -20.44
N GLY A 114 -16.43 6.83 -20.34
CA GLY A 114 -15.70 6.84 -19.08
C GLY A 114 -15.46 8.24 -18.51
N CYS A 115 -14.49 8.33 -17.61
CA CYS A 115 -14.04 9.54 -16.95
C CYS A 115 -13.00 10.28 -17.79
N VAL A 116 -13.24 11.54 -18.11
CA VAL A 116 -12.23 12.44 -18.69
C VAL A 116 -11.63 13.29 -17.57
N MET A 117 -10.38 13.02 -17.23
CA MET A 117 -9.62 13.75 -16.22
C MET A 117 -8.72 14.80 -16.87
N VAL A 118 -9.03 16.07 -16.61
CA VAL A 118 -8.34 17.24 -17.15
C VAL A 118 -7.51 17.88 -16.04
N CYS A 119 -6.19 17.87 -16.20
CA CYS A 119 -5.24 18.40 -15.22
C CYS A 119 -4.47 19.60 -15.76
N GLY A 120 -4.22 20.61 -14.93
CA GLY A 120 -3.47 21.80 -15.35
C GLY A 120 -3.14 22.74 -14.19
N SER A 121 -2.60 23.91 -14.53
CA SER A 121 -2.32 24.96 -13.54
C SER A 121 -3.60 25.53 -12.93
N ILE A 122 -3.49 26.35 -11.88
CA ILE A 122 -4.63 27.06 -11.25
C ILE A 122 -5.48 27.83 -12.29
N ALA A 123 -4.88 28.31 -13.38
CA ALA A 123 -5.59 29.01 -14.45
C ALA A 123 -6.59 28.13 -15.21
N LEU A 124 -6.47 26.80 -15.14
CA LEU A 124 -7.34 25.84 -15.82
C LEU A 124 -8.82 26.11 -15.55
N LEU A 125 -9.21 26.32 -14.30
CA LEU A 125 -10.62 26.52 -13.95
C LEU A 125 -11.17 27.84 -14.50
N GLY A 126 -10.34 28.88 -14.52
CA GLY A 126 -10.71 30.17 -15.10
C GLY A 126 -10.85 30.13 -16.62
N ASP A 127 -10.00 29.35 -17.31
CA ASP A 127 -10.13 29.10 -18.75
C ASP A 127 -11.33 28.20 -19.06
N ALA A 128 -11.52 27.12 -18.29
CA ALA A 128 -12.64 26.18 -18.48
C ALA A 128 -13.99 26.86 -18.25
N ALA A 129 -14.12 27.72 -17.24
CA ALA A 129 -15.35 28.49 -17.00
C ALA A 129 -15.71 29.44 -18.16
N ARG A 130 -14.73 29.88 -18.95
CA ARG A 130 -14.95 30.74 -20.12
C ARG A 130 -15.19 29.95 -21.41
N GLU A 131 -14.38 28.94 -21.65
CA GLU A 131 -14.32 28.24 -22.94
C GLU A 131 -15.16 26.94 -22.96
N ALA A 132 -15.50 26.39 -21.79
CA ALA A 132 -16.09 25.06 -21.66
C ALA A 132 -17.06 24.93 -20.47
N ALA A 133 -17.85 25.98 -20.21
CA ALA A 133 -18.78 26.03 -19.08
C ALA A 133 -19.80 24.88 -19.09
N ASP A 134 -20.20 24.39 -20.27
CA ASP A 134 -21.17 23.30 -20.38
C ASP A 134 -20.60 21.95 -19.90
N LEU A 135 -19.29 21.80 -19.74
CA LEU A 135 -18.71 20.56 -19.22
C LEU A 135 -19.14 20.26 -17.78
N TRP A 136 -19.49 21.28 -16.97
CA TRP A 136 -20.04 21.07 -15.62
C TRP A 136 -21.48 20.54 -15.62
N SER A 137 -22.16 20.57 -16.78
CA SER A 137 -23.47 19.89 -16.93
C SER A 137 -23.33 18.37 -17.00
N ILE A 138 -22.14 17.87 -17.35
CA ILE A 138 -21.77 16.47 -17.18
C ILE A 138 -21.42 16.27 -15.71
N ARG A 139 -21.77 15.11 -15.14
CA ARG A 139 -21.41 14.75 -13.76
C ARG A 139 -19.92 15.04 -13.56
N SER A 140 -19.59 16.03 -12.73
CA SER A 140 -18.26 16.60 -12.66
C SER A 140 -17.73 16.71 -11.24
N LEU A 141 -16.42 16.57 -11.10
CA LEU A 141 -15.67 16.82 -9.89
C LEU A 141 -14.64 17.91 -10.19
N THR A 142 -14.50 18.90 -9.31
CA THR A 142 -13.48 19.94 -9.43
C THR A 142 -12.62 19.94 -8.18
N CYS A 143 -11.30 19.86 -8.36
CA CYS A 143 -10.33 19.89 -7.27
C CYS A 143 -9.28 20.98 -7.52
N VAL A 144 -8.88 21.68 -6.45
CA VAL A 144 -7.76 22.61 -6.46
C VAL A 144 -6.71 22.14 -5.45
N ILE A 145 -5.56 21.72 -5.95
CA ILE A 145 -4.45 21.24 -5.14
C ILE A 145 -3.47 22.39 -4.90
N GLY A 146 -3.03 22.52 -3.66
CA GLY A 146 -1.99 23.49 -3.31
C GLY A 146 -1.32 23.16 -1.99
N SER A 147 -0.18 23.78 -1.76
CA SER A 147 0.51 23.76 -0.47
C SER A 147 -0.30 24.65 0.49
N GLY A 148 -1.29 24.08 1.15
CA GLY A 148 -2.11 24.80 2.11
C GLY A 148 -1.38 25.01 3.43
N SER A 149 -0.82 26.21 3.66
CA SER A 149 -0.88 26.84 4.98
C SER A 149 -2.12 27.73 5.02
N GLY A 150 -3.30 27.12 5.00
CA GLY A 150 -4.56 27.81 5.27
C GLY A 150 -4.85 27.69 6.75
N GLU A 151 -4.91 28.81 7.47
CA GLU A 151 -5.53 28.84 8.79
C GLU A 151 -6.89 28.11 8.71
N LEU A 152 -7.08 27.14 9.61
CA LEU A 152 -8.35 26.47 9.87
C LEU A 152 -9.39 27.52 10.27
N VAL A 153 -10.09 28.09 9.29
CA VAL A 153 -11.25 28.94 9.53
C VAL A 153 -12.52 28.13 9.29
N ASP A 154 -13.22 27.87 10.40
CA ASP A 154 -14.60 27.39 10.56
C ASP A 154 -15.00 26.14 9.76
N LEU A 155 -14.64 24.97 10.31
CA LEU A 155 -15.50 23.79 10.18
C LEU A 155 -16.57 23.84 11.28
N PRO A 156 -17.85 23.53 10.99
CA PRO A 156 -18.89 23.51 12.00
C PRO A 156 -18.49 22.54 13.11
N GLN A 157 -18.31 23.05 14.33
CA GLN A 157 -18.22 22.21 15.52
C GLN A 157 -19.49 21.38 15.60
N ARG A 158 -19.44 20.13 15.12
CA ARG A 158 -20.42 19.13 15.55
C ARG A 158 -20.17 18.92 17.03
N ARG A 159 -21.13 19.41 17.80
CA ARG A 159 -21.28 19.27 19.24
C ARG A 159 -20.75 17.92 19.71
N GLU A 160 -19.73 17.96 20.56
CA GLU A 160 -19.43 16.88 21.49
C GLU A 160 -20.72 16.66 22.29
N GLU A 161 -21.44 15.57 22.02
CA GLU A 161 -22.47 15.09 22.93
C GLU A 161 -21.78 14.24 23.99
N ASP A 162 -21.87 14.80 25.18
CA ASP A 162 -21.40 14.38 26.49
C ASP A 162 -21.66 12.89 26.78
N ASP A 163 -20.68 12.29 27.43
CA ASP A 163 -20.71 10.94 28.00
C ASP A 163 -21.85 10.81 29.03
N GLY A 164 -22.76 9.87 28.77
CA GLY A 164 -23.84 9.51 29.66
C GLY A 164 -24.09 8.01 29.67
N SER A 165 -23.19 7.26 30.32
CA SER A 165 -23.38 5.93 30.95
C SER A 165 -24.37 4.92 30.34
N GLY A 166 -23.86 3.72 29.98
CA GLY A 166 -24.62 2.49 30.22
C GLY A 166 -24.43 1.32 29.25
N SER A 167 -23.89 0.22 29.78
CA SER A 167 -24.12 -1.18 29.41
C SER A 167 -23.33 -1.79 28.24
N LEU A 168 -22.30 -2.55 28.63
CA LEU A 168 -22.11 -4.00 28.35
C LEU A 168 -22.93 -4.58 27.19
N VAL A 169 -22.25 -5.03 26.12
CA VAL A 169 -22.02 -6.45 25.73
C VAL A 169 -21.47 -6.53 24.29
N ALA A 170 -20.43 -7.35 24.13
CA ALA A 170 -19.94 -8.05 22.92
C ALA A 170 -19.40 -7.23 21.73
N ASP A 171 -18.07 -7.16 21.60
CA ASP A 171 -17.24 -8.09 20.80
C ASP A 171 -15.80 -7.50 20.73
N ASP A 172 -14.82 -8.16 21.36
CA ASP A 172 -13.41 -7.72 21.35
C ASP A 172 -12.72 -8.20 20.07
N GLY A 173 -13.21 -7.67 18.94
CA GLY A 173 -12.58 -7.79 17.63
C GLY A 173 -11.38 -6.86 17.56
N SER A 174 -10.18 -7.43 17.68
CA SER A 174 -8.87 -6.76 17.69
C SER A 174 -8.83 -5.46 16.88
N ARG A 175 -8.90 -4.32 17.59
CA ARG A 175 -8.75 -3.00 17.00
C ARG A 175 -7.32 -2.91 16.44
N TYR A 176 -7.17 -2.66 15.14
CA TYR A 176 -5.86 -2.54 14.47
C TYR A 176 -4.90 -1.69 15.30
N ARG A 177 -3.66 -2.16 15.50
CA ARG A 177 -2.61 -1.44 16.21
C ARG A 177 -1.36 -1.40 15.35
N SER A 178 -0.81 -0.20 15.16
CA SER A 178 0.51 -0.02 14.55
C SER A 178 1.59 -0.70 15.39
N THR A 179 2.37 -1.60 14.78
CA THR A 179 3.37 -2.44 15.47
C THR A 179 4.82 -2.10 15.12
N TRP A 180 5.04 -1.34 14.05
CA TRP A 180 6.40 -1.01 13.63
C TRP A 180 7.08 -0.03 14.59
N SER A 181 8.41 -0.13 14.68
CA SER A 181 9.25 0.74 15.50
C SER A 181 10.56 1.01 14.76
N ILE A 182 10.94 2.29 14.70
CA ILE A 182 12.19 2.73 14.07
C ILE A 182 13.00 3.51 15.12
N THR A 183 14.20 3.05 15.38
CA THR A 183 15.13 3.73 16.29
C THR A 183 15.97 4.74 15.52
N ALA A 184 15.64 6.03 15.65
CA ALA A 184 16.39 7.11 15.03
C ALA A 184 17.79 7.29 15.69
N PRO A 185 18.88 7.24 14.91
CA PRO A 185 20.23 7.49 15.39
C PRO A 185 20.37 8.88 16.04
N PRO A 186 21.15 9.05 17.14
CA PRO A 186 21.26 10.32 17.85
C PRO A 186 21.70 11.50 16.97
N ASP A 187 22.58 11.24 16.00
CA ASP A 187 23.12 12.19 15.02
C ASP A 187 22.07 12.71 14.03
N GLN A 188 20.96 12.00 13.86
CA GLN A 188 19.88 12.38 12.95
C GLN A 188 18.67 13.02 13.66
N ARG A 189 18.73 13.21 14.98
CA ARG A 189 17.64 13.78 15.79
C ARG A 189 17.58 15.30 15.70
N THR A 190 17.07 15.82 14.59
CA THR A 190 16.77 17.25 14.45
C THR A 190 15.47 17.61 15.19
N PRO A 191 15.27 18.90 15.56
CA PRO A 191 14.00 19.37 16.12
C PRO A 191 12.80 19.10 15.20
N GLU A 192 13.00 19.19 13.88
CA GLU A 192 12.00 18.94 12.84
C GLU A 192 11.62 17.46 12.79
N LEU A 193 12.60 16.55 12.82
CA LEU A 193 12.35 15.12 12.91
C LEU A 193 11.62 14.79 14.22
N ALA A 194 12.01 15.40 15.33
CA ALA A 194 11.33 15.18 16.61
C ALA A 194 9.86 15.64 16.57
N ALA A 195 9.54 16.72 15.85
CA ALA A 195 8.16 17.14 15.61
C ALA A 195 7.40 16.11 14.75
N THR A 196 8.02 15.64 13.67
CA THR A 196 7.45 14.60 12.79
C THR A 196 7.16 13.31 13.56
N ILE A 197 8.09 12.83 14.39
CA ILE A 197 7.89 11.63 15.23
C ILE A 197 6.71 11.84 16.20
N ARG A 198 6.63 13.01 16.86
CA ARG A 198 5.54 13.28 17.81
C ARG A 198 4.16 13.28 17.15
N GLU A 199 4.02 13.94 16.01
CA GLU A 199 2.73 14.01 15.32
C GLU A 199 2.37 12.69 14.61
N THR A 200 3.34 11.97 14.06
CA THR A 200 3.09 10.61 13.53
C THR A 200 2.67 9.65 14.64
N ASP A 201 3.30 9.68 15.82
CA ASP A 201 2.84 8.90 16.98
C ASP A 201 1.45 9.33 17.46
N ARG A 202 1.11 10.61 17.37
CA ARG A 202 -0.24 11.12 17.67
C ARG A 202 -1.26 10.60 16.67
N ALA A 203 -0.95 10.62 15.37
CA ALA A 203 -1.79 10.05 14.33
C ALA A 203 -1.96 8.53 14.51
N ARG A 204 -0.88 7.81 14.82
CA ARG A 204 -0.88 6.35 15.07
C ARG A 204 -1.80 5.92 16.22
N ARG A 205 -1.95 6.75 17.25
CA ARG A 205 -2.92 6.53 18.34
C ARG A 205 -4.37 6.65 17.91
N LEU A 206 -4.66 7.40 16.85
CA LEU A 206 -6.02 7.61 16.32
C LEU A 206 -6.41 6.58 15.25
N LEU A 207 -5.46 5.89 14.61
CA LEU A 207 -5.73 4.85 13.61
C LEU A 207 -6.87 3.88 13.97
N PRO A 208 -6.97 3.39 15.21
CA PRO A 208 -7.97 2.38 15.55
C PRO A 208 -9.42 2.92 15.58
N THR A 209 -9.61 4.24 15.67
CA THR A 209 -10.93 4.87 15.90
C THR A 209 -11.28 5.97 14.90
N GLU A 210 -10.30 6.81 14.53
CA GLU A 210 -10.49 7.99 13.68
C GLU A 210 -9.36 8.12 12.62
N PRO A 211 -9.23 7.18 11.66
CA PRO A 211 -8.17 7.22 10.65
C PRO A 211 -8.23 8.47 9.75
N TRP A 212 -9.40 9.09 9.55
CA TRP A 212 -9.51 10.38 8.84
C TRP A 212 -8.86 11.53 9.61
N ARG A 213 -8.99 11.56 10.94
CA ARG A 213 -8.36 12.57 11.81
C ARG A 213 -6.85 12.37 11.89
N ALA A 214 -6.40 11.12 11.85
CA ALA A 214 -4.98 10.79 11.70
C ALA A 214 -4.40 11.38 10.41
N ARG A 215 -5.16 11.35 9.29
CA ARG A 215 -4.78 11.98 8.03
C ARG A 215 -4.64 13.50 8.17
N GLU A 216 -5.60 14.17 8.78
CA GLU A 216 -5.54 15.62 8.99
C GLU A 216 -4.29 16.06 9.77
N ILE A 217 -3.90 15.29 10.79
CA ILE A 217 -2.65 15.52 11.54
C ILE A 217 -1.42 15.38 10.62
N LEU A 218 -1.41 14.36 9.76
CA LEU A 218 -0.30 14.08 8.85
C LEU A 218 -0.17 15.17 7.77
N ASP A 219 -1.29 15.58 7.17
CA ASP A 219 -1.35 16.61 6.13
C ASP A 219 -0.96 18.00 6.64
N ALA A 220 -1.14 18.26 7.95
CA ALA A 220 -0.75 19.50 8.59
C ALA A 220 0.77 19.63 8.88
N LEU A 221 1.54 18.54 8.71
CA LEU A 221 2.98 18.57 8.94
C LEU A 221 3.72 19.38 7.88
N SER A 222 4.64 20.24 8.31
CA SER A 222 5.54 20.95 7.40
C SER A 222 6.39 19.99 6.59
N GLU A 223 6.53 20.23 5.29
CA GLU A 223 7.39 19.42 4.42
C GLU A 223 8.84 19.44 4.94
N ASP A 224 9.35 18.26 5.29
CA ASP A 224 10.74 18.03 5.71
C ASP A 224 11.27 16.88 4.83
N PRO A 225 12.21 17.17 3.91
CA PRO A 225 12.70 16.19 2.95
C PRO A 225 13.68 15.19 3.57
N SER A 226 13.95 15.25 4.88
CA SER A 226 14.76 14.25 5.58
C SER A 226 14.25 12.82 5.29
N PRO A 227 15.13 11.88 4.88
CA PRO A 227 14.79 10.47 4.67
C PRO A 227 13.98 9.86 5.83
N LEU A 228 14.35 10.17 7.08
CA LEU A 228 13.61 9.69 8.24
C LEU A 228 12.21 10.31 8.34
N SER A 229 12.07 11.61 8.08
CA SER A 229 10.77 12.28 8.12
C SER A 229 9.85 11.76 7.01
N VAL A 230 10.40 11.42 5.84
CA VAL A 230 9.68 10.71 4.77
C VAL A 230 9.27 9.30 5.21
N ALA A 231 10.17 8.53 5.84
CA ALA A 231 9.86 7.19 6.33
C ALA A 231 8.73 7.19 7.38
N PHE A 232 8.83 8.03 8.41
CA PHE A 232 7.80 8.10 9.46
C PHE A 232 6.43 8.54 8.90
N ARG A 233 6.42 9.53 8.01
CA ARG A 233 5.18 9.98 7.36
C ARG A 233 4.61 8.94 6.42
N GLY A 234 5.43 8.36 5.55
CA GLY A 234 5.00 7.37 4.58
C GLY A 234 4.47 6.11 5.24
N LEU A 235 5.15 5.57 6.26
CA LEU A 235 4.63 4.40 7.00
C LEU A 235 3.28 4.71 7.65
N THR A 236 3.14 5.86 8.32
CA THR A 236 1.87 6.27 8.94
C THR A 236 0.78 6.51 7.89
N GLY A 237 1.11 7.17 6.79
CA GLY A 237 0.20 7.44 5.67
C GLY A 237 -0.27 6.17 4.97
N ALA A 238 0.60 5.16 4.88
CA ALA A 238 0.26 3.84 4.39
C ALA A 238 -0.73 3.11 5.33
N GLU A 239 -0.53 3.16 6.65
CA GLU A 239 -1.50 2.60 7.60
C GLU A 239 -2.87 3.29 7.52
N ILE A 240 -2.87 4.63 7.40
CA ILE A 240 -4.10 5.41 7.20
C ILE A 240 -4.81 5.00 5.89
N GLY A 241 -4.06 4.88 4.80
CA GLY A 241 -4.58 4.42 3.51
C GLY A 241 -5.22 3.04 3.63
N GLY A 242 -4.52 2.09 4.24
CA GLY A 242 -4.98 0.73 4.43
C GLY A 242 -6.26 0.62 5.25
N LEU A 243 -6.36 1.38 6.34
CA LEU A 243 -7.57 1.42 7.18
C LEU A 243 -8.77 2.11 6.52
N LEU A 244 -8.53 2.90 5.48
CA LEU A 244 -9.54 3.54 4.65
C LEU A 244 -9.79 2.78 3.34
N ASP A 245 -9.33 1.53 3.27
CA ASP A 245 -9.44 0.62 2.13
C ASP A 245 -8.87 1.23 0.84
N ASP A 246 -7.80 2.01 0.96
CA ASP A 246 -7.15 2.73 -0.13
C ASP A 246 -5.74 2.18 -0.40
N THR A 247 -5.68 1.00 -1.02
CA THR A 247 -4.41 0.33 -1.35
C THR A 247 -3.50 1.18 -2.23
N VAL A 248 -4.04 2.10 -3.04
CA VAL A 248 -3.26 3.03 -3.86
C VAL A 248 -2.47 3.99 -2.97
N THR A 249 -3.12 4.55 -1.95
CA THR A 249 -2.44 5.37 -0.95
C THR A 249 -1.39 4.56 -0.19
N VAL A 250 -1.66 3.28 0.13
CA VAL A 250 -0.65 2.39 0.74
C VAL A 250 0.59 2.27 -0.16
N GLU A 251 0.40 1.90 -1.43
CA GLU A 251 1.50 1.68 -2.37
C GLU A 251 2.32 2.94 -2.63
N VAL A 252 1.69 4.09 -2.83
CA VAL A 252 2.40 5.36 -3.09
C VAL A 252 3.24 5.76 -1.88
N ASN A 253 2.66 5.70 -0.68
CA ASN A 253 3.40 6.04 0.53
C ASN A 253 4.56 5.08 0.77
N LEU A 254 4.35 3.77 0.65
CA LEU A 254 5.41 2.79 0.85
C LEU A 254 6.50 2.88 -0.23
N LYS A 255 6.16 3.20 -1.48
CA LYS A 255 7.13 3.47 -2.54
C LYS A 255 8.03 4.65 -2.18
N ALA A 256 7.46 5.76 -1.70
CA ALA A 256 8.24 6.91 -1.24
C ALA A 256 9.21 6.53 -0.11
N VAL A 257 8.79 5.66 0.84
CA VAL A 257 9.69 5.15 1.89
C VAL A 257 10.79 4.26 1.33
N LEU A 258 10.49 3.43 0.33
CA LEU A 258 11.48 2.55 -0.32
C LEU A 258 12.59 3.35 -1.03
N GLU A 259 12.23 4.48 -1.64
CA GLU A 259 13.19 5.35 -2.33
C GLU A 259 14.24 5.95 -1.37
N THR A 260 13.90 6.13 -0.08
CA THR A 260 14.85 6.64 0.92
C THR A 260 15.76 5.57 1.52
N LEU A 261 15.56 4.29 1.21
CA LEU A 261 16.32 3.20 1.83
C LEU A 261 17.82 3.31 1.57
N ALA A 262 18.21 3.77 0.38
CA ALA A 262 19.61 3.93 -0.01
C ALA A 262 20.37 4.91 0.89
N ASP A 263 19.67 5.89 1.46
CA ASP A 263 20.25 6.94 2.31
C ASP A 263 20.48 6.46 3.76
N PHE A 264 19.89 5.33 4.15
CA PHE A 264 20.02 4.81 5.50
C PHE A 264 21.24 3.89 5.69
N PRO A 265 21.89 3.94 6.87
CA PRO A 265 22.83 2.90 7.28
C PRO A 265 22.10 1.55 7.45
N ALA A 266 22.83 0.44 7.27
CA ALA A 266 22.26 -0.91 7.23
C ALA A 266 21.29 -1.26 8.39
N PRO A 267 21.57 -0.94 9.67
CA PRO A 267 20.64 -1.27 10.77
C PRO A 267 19.31 -0.52 10.67
N LEU A 268 19.33 0.71 10.18
CA LEU A 268 18.13 1.51 10.00
C LEU A 268 17.38 1.06 8.75
N ARG A 269 18.11 0.73 7.67
CA ARG A 269 17.53 0.19 6.44
C ARG A 269 16.76 -1.11 6.69
N SER A 270 17.29 -1.99 7.53
CA SER A 270 16.59 -3.22 7.95
C SER A 270 15.28 -2.92 8.66
N GLN A 271 15.28 -2.01 9.64
CA GLN A 271 14.08 -1.64 10.40
C GLN A 271 12.99 -1.04 9.49
N VAL A 272 13.39 -0.16 8.57
CA VAL A 272 12.45 0.47 7.63
C VAL A 272 11.91 -0.55 6.63
N ALA A 273 12.76 -1.42 6.07
CA ALA A 273 12.33 -2.49 5.16
C ALA A 273 11.36 -3.47 5.85
N ASP A 274 11.62 -3.84 7.10
CA ASP A 274 10.72 -4.69 7.90
C ASP A 274 9.36 -4.02 8.12
N ALA A 275 9.35 -2.71 8.43
CA ALA A 275 8.12 -1.93 8.58
C ALA A 275 7.32 -1.84 7.27
N VAL A 276 7.99 -1.54 6.15
CA VAL A 276 7.37 -1.50 4.82
C VAL A 276 6.76 -2.84 4.48
N LEU A 277 7.51 -3.93 4.66
CA LEU A 277 7.03 -5.29 4.40
C LEU A 277 5.79 -5.64 5.22
N ALA A 278 5.81 -5.35 6.53
CA ALA A 278 4.70 -5.65 7.43
C ALA A 278 3.42 -4.90 7.01
N ILE A 279 3.51 -3.59 6.76
CA ILE A 279 2.37 -2.78 6.34
C ILE A 279 1.88 -3.24 4.95
N ALA A 280 2.80 -3.45 4.01
CA ALA A 280 2.47 -3.87 2.65
C ALA A 280 1.70 -5.20 2.63
N MET A 281 2.16 -6.18 3.38
CA MET A 281 1.50 -7.49 3.48
C MET A 281 0.15 -7.40 4.21
N THR A 282 0.03 -6.52 5.21
CA THR A 282 -1.21 -6.34 5.96
C THR A 282 -2.33 -5.74 5.10
N PHE A 283 -1.99 -4.77 4.23
CA PHE A 283 -2.98 -4.05 3.42
C PHE A 283 -2.96 -4.43 1.93
N GLY A 284 -2.31 -5.54 1.56
CA GLY A 284 -2.33 -6.08 0.20
C GLY A 284 -1.58 -5.25 -0.86
N ALA A 285 -0.61 -4.43 -0.45
CA ALA A 285 0.28 -3.66 -1.32
C ALA A 285 1.51 -4.49 -1.74
N VAL A 286 1.25 -5.61 -2.40
CA VAL A 286 2.25 -6.66 -2.69
C VAL A 286 3.41 -6.17 -3.56
N ASP A 287 3.17 -5.18 -4.44
CA ASP A 287 4.21 -4.55 -5.25
C ASP A 287 5.24 -3.78 -4.41
N ALA A 288 4.83 -3.20 -3.27
CA ALA A 288 5.74 -2.57 -2.31
C ALA A 288 6.40 -3.61 -1.38
N ALA A 289 5.73 -4.73 -1.09
CA ALA A 289 6.27 -5.79 -0.24
C ALA A 289 7.51 -6.47 -0.85
N ALA A 290 7.52 -6.68 -2.18
CA ALA A 290 8.59 -7.38 -2.88
C ALA A 290 9.98 -6.72 -2.76
N PRO A 291 10.16 -5.43 -3.07
CA PRO A 291 11.45 -4.76 -2.88
C PRO A 291 11.86 -4.69 -1.41
N ALA A 292 10.91 -4.52 -0.47
CA ALA A 292 11.21 -4.51 0.96
C ALA A 292 11.77 -5.85 1.44
N ALA A 293 11.13 -6.98 1.08
CA ALA A 293 11.59 -8.32 1.42
C ALA A 293 12.98 -8.62 0.83
N ARG A 294 13.23 -8.23 -0.42
CA ARG A 294 14.54 -8.40 -1.07
C ARG A 294 15.64 -7.58 -0.41
N GLU A 295 15.38 -6.33 -0.02
CA GLU A 295 16.39 -5.54 0.70
C GLU A 295 16.69 -6.14 2.07
N ARG A 296 15.68 -6.63 2.78
CA ARG A 296 15.86 -7.28 4.08
C ARG A 296 16.68 -8.57 3.98
N GLU A 297 16.41 -9.39 2.96
CA GLU A 297 17.17 -10.61 2.65
C GLU A 297 18.61 -10.29 2.29
N ARG A 298 18.85 -9.30 1.42
CA ARG A 298 20.19 -8.86 1.05
C ARG A 298 21.02 -8.42 2.25
N LEU A 299 20.44 -7.64 3.16
CA LEU A 299 21.11 -7.19 4.38
C LEU A 299 21.44 -8.36 5.31
N ALA A 300 20.50 -9.30 5.51
CA ALA A 300 20.75 -10.50 6.29
C ALA A 300 21.83 -11.39 5.68
N ARG A 301 21.84 -11.56 4.36
CA ARG A 301 22.86 -12.36 3.67
C ARG A 301 24.25 -11.77 3.87
N GLY A 302 24.39 -10.46 3.71
CA GLY A 302 25.67 -9.79 3.98
C GLY A 302 26.13 -9.92 5.43
N LEU A 303 25.21 -9.98 6.40
CA LEU A 303 25.53 -10.25 7.80
C LEU A 303 25.96 -11.70 8.03
N GLU A 304 25.30 -12.67 7.40
CA GLU A 304 25.66 -14.10 7.48
C GLU A 304 27.05 -14.34 6.87
N GLU A 305 27.33 -13.78 5.69
CA GLU A 305 28.63 -13.88 5.01
C GLU A 305 29.76 -13.24 5.83
N SER A 306 29.47 -12.15 6.54
CA SER A 306 30.46 -11.40 7.33
C SER A 306 30.72 -12.01 8.70
N LEU A 307 29.66 -12.44 9.40
CA LEU A 307 29.74 -12.85 10.81
C LEU A 307 29.67 -14.36 10.99
N GLY A 308 28.96 -15.09 10.12
CA GLY A 308 28.75 -16.54 10.20
C GLY A 308 28.08 -17.01 11.50
N THR A 309 27.47 -16.11 12.27
CA THR A 309 26.89 -16.44 13.58
C THR A 309 25.56 -17.17 13.42
N PRO A 310 25.16 -18.00 14.40
CA PRO A 310 23.85 -18.63 14.38
C PRO A 310 22.70 -17.61 14.29
N GLN A 311 22.85 -16.44 14.92
CA GLN A 311 21.86 -15.37 14.82
C GLN A 311 21.77 -14.79 13.41
N ALA A 312 22.90 -14.50 12.75
CA ALA A 312 22.88 -13.97 11.38
C ALA A 312 22.28 -14.99 10.39
N ARG A 313 22.56 -16.28 10.57
CA ARG A 313 21.96 -17.36 9.80
C ARG A 313 20.45 -17.45 10.01
N ARG A 314 19.99 -17.30 11.26
CA ARG A 314 18.56 -17.27 11.60
C ARG A 314 17.87 -16.08 10.95
N ASP A 315 18.48 -14.90 11.02
CA ASP A 315 17.95 -13.68 10.40
C ASP A 315 17.83 -13.83 8.88
N LEU A 316 18.77 -14.52 8.22
CA LEU A 316 18.72 -14.85 6.80
C LEU A 316 17.59 -15.83 6.48
N SER A 317 17.44 -16.90 7.26
CA SER A 317 16.32 -17.85 7.10
C SER A 317 14.96 -17.16 7.19
N VAL A 318 14.73 -16.32 8.22
CA VAL A 318 13.47 -15.56 8.35
C VAL A 318 13.27 -14.59 7.18
N SER A 319 14.34 -13.95 6.70
CA SER A 319 14.25 -13.02 5.56
C SER A 319 13.90 -13.75 4.26
N LEU A 320 14.44 -14.96 4.05
CA LEU A 320 14.09 -15.82 2.92
C LEU A 320 12.64 -16.31 3.00
N ASP A 321 12.15 -16.69 4.18
CA ASP A 321 10.73 -17.04 4.37
C ASP A 321 9.80 -15.86 4.00
N ASN A 322 10.22 -14.63 4.33
CA ASN A 322 9.49 -13.42 3.95
C ASN A 322 9.49 -13.20 2.43
N VAL A 323 10.63 -13.39 1.74
CA VAL A 323 10.71 -13.34 0.28
C VAL A 323 9.79 -14.39 -0.34
N GLY A 324 9.81 -15.62 0.18
CA GLY A 324 8.94 -16.70 -0.28
C GLY A 324 7.47 -16.34 -0.13
N ARG A 325 7.08 -15.75 1.02
CA ARG A 325 5.69 -15.36 1.29
C ARG A 325 5.21 -14.27 0.34
N VAL A 326 6.06 -13.31 0.01
CA VAL A 326 5.70 -12.28 -0.98
C VAL A 326 5.54 -12.90 -2.37
N ALA A 327 6.44 -13.80 -2.76
CA ALA A 327 6.37 -14.49 -4.04
C ALA A 327 5.09 -15.34 -4.18
N GLU A 328 4.68 -16.05 -3.13
CA GLU A 328 3.40 -16.79 -3.11
C GLU A 328 2.20 -15.88 -3.38
N VAL A 329 2.12 -14.72 -2.71
CA VAL A 329 1.00 -13.79 -2.90
C VAL A 329 0.98 -13.19 -4.31
N ARG A 330 2.15 -13.10 -4.97
CA ARG A 330 2.27 -12.70 -6.38
C ARG A 330 1.98 -13.84 -7.37
N GLY A 331 1.80 -15.07 -6.89
CA GLY A 331 1.71 -16.27 -7.73
C GLY A 331 3.03 -16.68 -8.39
N GLU A 332 4.17 -16.18 -7.89
CA GLU A 332 5.52 -16.47 -8.37
C GLU A 332 6.05 -17.76 -7.71
N TRP A 333 5.40 -18.89 -7.97
CA TRP A 333 5.63 -20.16 -7.25
C TRP A 333 7.07 -20.68 -7.32
N ASP A 334 7.74 -20.55 -8.47
CA ASP A 334 9.15 -20.94 -8.61
C ASP A 334 10.08 -20.12 -7.69
N ALA A 335 9.81 -18.81 -7.57
CA ALA A 335 10.58 -17.93 -6.69
C ALA A 335 10.29 -18.22 -5.21
N ALA A 336 9.03 -18.53 -4.88
CA ALA A 336 8.63 -18.93 -3.53
C ALA A 336 9.34 -20.22 -3.09
N GLU A 337 9.32 -21.23 -3.95
CA GLU A 337 9.96 -22.53 -3.72
C GLU A 337 11.47 -22.39 -3.49
N ALA A 338 12.15 -21.60 -4.33
CA ALA A 338 13.58 -21.35 -4.20
C ALA A 338 13.92 -20.72 -2.85
N ALA A 339 13.17 -19.67 -2.45
CA ALA A 339 13.40 -18.97 -1.20
C ALA A 339 13.14 -19.87 0.03
N TYR A 340 12.04 -20.63 0.03
CA TYR A 340 11.72 -21.52 1.15
C TYR A 340 12.66 -22.71 1.27
N ARG A 341 13.12 -23.28 0.16
CA ARG A 341 14.11 -24.37 0.22
C ARG A 341 15.46 -23.88 0.74
N GLU A 342 15.88 -22.67 0.36
CA GLU A 342 17.09 -22.07 0.92
C GLU A 342 16.94 -21.83 2.43
N SER A 343 15.82 -21.24 2.85
CA SER A 343 15.50 -21.05 4.28
C SER A 343 15.51 -22.37 5.05
N LEU A 344 14.88 -23.42 4.50
CA LEU A 344 14.86 -24.76 5.10
C LEU A 344 16.28 -25.33 5.28
N GLY A 345 17.18 -25.12 4.31
CA GLY A 345 18.57 -25.54 4.43
C GLY A 345 19.29 -24.86 5.59
N LEU A 346 19.08 -23.55 5.76
CA LEU A 346 19.64 -22.79 6.89
C LEU A 346 19.05 -23.24 8.24
N ALA A 347 17.74 -23.46 8.30
CA ALA A 347 17.05 -23.93 9.50
C ALA A 347 17.52 -25.33 9.93
N ARG A 348 17.73 -26.26 8.97
CA ARG A 348 18.32 -27.58 9.24
C ARG A 348 19.73 -27.45 9.82
N GLY A 349 20.58 -26.62 9.24
CA GLY A 349 21.93 -26.38 9.77
C GLY A 349 21.94 -25.73 11.16
N LEU A 350 20.95 -24.89 11.47
CA LEU A 350 20.78 -24.33 12.82
C LEU A 350 20.32 -25.38 13.83
N GLU A 351 19.39 -26.25 13.46
CA GLU A 351 18.95 -27.35 14.31
C GLU A 351 20.12 -28.31 14.60
N GLU A 352 20.88 -28.72 13.59
CA GLU A 352 22.03 -29.61 13.74
C GLU A 352 23.12 -29.02 14.64
N SER A 353 23.36 -27.70 14.55
CA SER A 353 24.42 -27.03 15.31
C SER A 353 24.02 -26.63 16.72
N LEU A 354 22.76 -26.27 16.96
CA LEU A 354 22.31 -25.73 18.24
C LEU A 354 21.41 -26.71 19.02
N GLY A 355 20.58 -27.49 18.34
CA GLY A 355 19.62 -28.42 18.93
C GLY A 355 18.62 -27.78 19.91
N THR A 356 18.45 -26.45 19.88
CA THR A 356 17.57 -25.76 20.83
C THR A 356 16.10 -25.86 20.42
N PRO A 357 15.16 -25.73 21.37
CA PRO A 357 13.74 -25.69 21.05
C PRO A 357 13.37 -24.62 20.03
N GLU A 358 14.07 -23.48 20.04
CA GLU A 358 13.86 -22.40 19.09
C GLU A 358 14.32 -22.78 17.68
N ALA A 359 15.48 -23.43 17.52
CA ALA A 359 15.97 -23.88 16.21
C ALA A 359 15.06 -24.96 15.60
N ARG A 360 14.59 -25.90 16.43
CA ARG A 360 13.59 -26.90 16.02
C ARG A 360 12.27 -26.27 15.61
N ARG A 361 11.83 -25.24 16.35
CA ARG A 361 10.61 -24.51 16.01
C ARG A 361 10.72 -23.84 14.65
N ASP A 362 11.82 -23.13 14.39
CA ASP A 362 12.08 -22.50 13.09
C ASP A 362 12.09 -23.53 11.96
N LEU A 363 12.77 -24.66 12.15
CA LEU A 363 12.78 -25.77 11.20
C LEU A 363 11.36 -26.25 10.88
N SER A 364 10.52 -26.44 11.90
CA SER A 364 9.11 -26.84 11.70
C SER A 364 8.31 -25.82 10.87
N VAL A 365 8.63 -24.52 10.98
CA VAL A 365 7.98 -23.44 10.23
C VAL A 365 8.44 -23.46 8.78
N SER A 366 9.74 -23.53 8.52
CA SER A 366 10.28 -23.60 7.16
C SER A 366 9.78 -24.85 6.40
N LEU A 367 9.65 -26.00 7.09
CA LEU A 367 9.04 -27.21 6.52
C LEU A 367 7.57 -26.99 6.10
N ASN A 368 6.78 -26.29 6.92
CA ASN A 368 5.40 -25.96 6.55
C ASN A 368 5.33 -25.05 5.31
N HIS A 369 6.26 -24.10 5.17
CA HIS A 369 6.31 -23.25 3.99
C HIS A 369 6.63 -24.05 2.73
N VAL A 370 7.63 -24.95 2.78
CA VAL A 370 7.94 -25.86 1.67
C VAL A 370 6.76 -26.77 1.34
N GLY A 371 6.11 -27.36 2.36
CA GLY A 371 4.93 -28.20 2.17
C GLY A 371 3.76 -27.46 1.50
N ARG A 372 3.56 -26.18 1.87
CA ARG A 372 2.51 -25.34 1.25
C ARG A 372 2.78 -25.02 -0.21
N VAL A 373 4.03 -24.74 -0.58
CA VAL A 373 4.37 -24.50 -1.99
C VAL A 373 4.27 -25.79 -2.80
N ALA A 374 4.71 -26.93 -2.26
CA ALA A 374 4.53 -28.22 -2.89
C ALA A 374 3.04 -28.56 -3.11
N GLU A 375 2.18 -28.29 -2.12
CA GLU A 375 0.72 -28.42 -2.23
C GLU A 375 0.16 -27.54 -3.36
N ALA A 376 0.59 -26.29 -3.47
CA ALA A 376 0.15 -25.36 -4.50
C ALA A 376 0.57 -25.78 -5.92
N ARG A 377 1.69 -26.51 -6.04
CA ARG A 377 2.20 -27.06 -7.31
C ARG A 377 1.64 -28.44 -7.67
N GLY A 378 0.86 -29.06 -6.78
CA GLY A 378 0.36 -30.42 -6.95
C GLY A 378 1.42 -31.50 -6.71
N GLU A 379 2.51 -31.17 -6.01
CA GLU A 379 3.57 -32.10 -5.61
C GLU A 379 3.18 -32.76 -4.28
N TRP A 380 2.11 -33.56 -4.30
CA TRP A 380 1.42 -34.02 -3.09
C TRP A 380 2.28 -34.85 -2.14
N ASP A 381 3.13 -35.74 -2.67
CA ASP A 381 4.02 -36.57 -1.85
C ASP A 381 5.07 -35.72 -1.12
N ALA A 382 5.65 -34.73 -1.81
CA ALA A 382 6.61 -33.80 -1.21
C ALA A 382 5.94 -32.90 -0.16
N ALA A 383 4.70 -32.48 -0.40
CA ALA A 383 3.92 -31.73 0.58
C ALA A 383 3.65 -32.57 1.84
N GLU A 384 3.28 -33.84 1.66
CA GLU A 384 2.99 -34.74 2.77
C GLU A 384 4.23 -35.05 3.61
N GLU A 385 5.37 -35.29 2.96
CA GLU A 385 6.66 -35.49 3.64
C GLU A 385 7.03 -34.28 4.49
N ALA A 386 7.00 -33.07 3.91
CA ALA A 386 7.35 -31.85 4.62
C ALA A 386 6.41 -31.55 5.80
N TYR A 387 5.10 -31.76 5.62
CA TYR A 387 4.14 -31.57 6.71
C TYR A 387 4.26 -32.62 7.82
N ARG A 388 4.62 -33.86 7.48
CA ARG A 388 4.86 -34.91 8.48
C ARG A 388 6.11 -34.63 9.31
N GLU A 389 7.21 -34.28 8.67
CA GLU A 389 8.45 -33.87 9.36
C GLU A 389 8.19 -32.67 10.28
N SER A 390 7.42 -31.68 9.82
CA SER A 390 7.02 -30.53 10.64
C SER A 390 6.17 -30.92 11.86
N LEU A 391 5.23 -31.85 11.67
CA LEU A 391 4.36 -32.33 12.75
C LEU A 391 5.15 -33.08 13.81
N GLU A 392 6.07 -33.97 13.41
CA GLU A 392 6.93 -34.74 14.32
C GLU A 392 7.72 -33.80 15.23
N ILE A 393 8.39 -32.79 14.65
CA ILE A 393 9.15 -31.79 15.43
C ILE A 393 8.24 -31.03 16.41
N ARG A 394 7.04 -30.64 15.98
CA ARG A 394 6.10 -29.90 16.85
C ARG A 394 5.56 -30.76 17.99
N GLN A 395 5.36 -32.06 17.77
CA GLN A 395 4.98 -33.00 18.82
C GLN A 395 6.10 -33.16 19.85
N GLU A 396 7.35 -33.31 19.41
CA GLU A 396 8.50 -33.34 20.32
C GLU A 396 8.62 -32.05 21.14
N LEU A 397 8.36 -30.89 20.53
CA LEU A 397 8.36 -29.60 21.24
C LEU A 397 7.19 -29.48 22.22
N ASP A 398 6.02 -30.01 21.90
CA ASP A 398 4.88 -30.03 22.82
C ASP A 398 5.15 -30.93 24.02
N ASP A 399 5.70 -32.13 23.80
CA ASP A 399 6.11 -33.04 24.87
C ASP A 399 7.18 -32.42 25.78
N LEU A 400 8.10 -31.64 25.20
CA LEU A 400 9.17 -30.98 25.93
C LEU A 400 8.69 -29.75 26.73
N LEU A 401 7.84 -28.92 26.15
CA LEU A 401 7.50 -27.59 26.68
C LEU A 401 6.12 -27.54 27.33
N GLY A 402 5.16 -28.33 26.85
CA GLY A 402 3.77 -28.36 27.33
C GLY A 402 3.06 -27.01 27.29
N THR A 403 3.50 -26.11 26.40
CA THR A 403 2.95 -24.75 26.33
C THR A 403 1.70 -24.71 25.44
N PRO A 404 0.73 -23.82 25.71
CA PRO A 404 -0.44 -23.65 24.84
C PRO A 404 -0.06 -23.37 23.38
N GLN A 405 1.07 -22.69 23.17
CA GLN A 405 1.58 -22.40 21.84
C GLN A 405 2.09 -23.67 21.12
N ALA A 406 2.79 -24.56 21.81
CA ALA A 406 3.26 -25.81 21.21
C ALA A 406 2.07 -26.71 20.82
N GLN A 407 1.05 -26.79 21.68
CA GLN A 407 -0.21 -27.49 21.39
C GLN A 407 -0.92 -26.91 20.15
N GLN A 408 -0.96 -25.58 20.04
CA GLN A 408 -1.54 -24.90 18.88
C GLN A 408 -0.74 -25.19 17.60
N ASP A 409 0.59 -25.20 17.68
CA ASP A 409 1.47 -25.51 16.55
C ASP A 409 1.23 -26.95 16.06
N VAL A 410 1.09 -27.93 16.97
CA VAL A 410 0.74 -29.32 16.64
C VAL A 410 -0.62 -29.38 15.95
N SER A 411 -1.65 -28.74 16.51
CA SER A 411 -2.99 -28.72 15.90
C SER A 411 -2.97 -28.15 14.49
N THR A 412 -2.18 -27.10 14.25
CA THR A 412 -2.06 -26.48 12.92
C THR A 412 -1.44 -27.43 11.90
N SER A 413 -0.38 -28.17 12.28
CA SER A 413 0.25 -29.15 11.40
C SER A 413 -0.66 -30.35 11.10
N GLN A 414 -1.43 -30.81 12.09
CA GLN A 414 -2.43 -31.87 11.89
C GLN A 414 -3.52 -31.43 10.91
N GLU A 415 -3.98 -30.18 10.99
CA GLU A 415 -4.95 -29.63 10.06
C GLU A 415 -4.40 -29.54 8.63
N ASN A 416 -3.13 -29.12 8.45
CA ASN A 416 -2.48 -29.10 7.14
C ASN A 416 -2.45 -30.49 6.49
N LEU A 417 -2.04 -31.53 7.23
CA LEU A 417 -2.04 -32.91 6.74
C LEU A 417 -3.45 -33.42 6.41
N LYS A 418 -4.44 -33.10 7.27
CA LYS A 418 -5.84 -33.47 7.02
C LYS A 418 -6.35 -32.81 5.73
N ARG A 419 -6.10 -31.51 5.55
CA ARG A 419 -6.47 -30.78 4.33
C ARG A 419 -5.81 -31.39 3.09
N LEU A 420 -4.52 -31.71 3.18
CA LEU A 420 -3.78 -32.35 2.09
C LEU A 420 -4.40 -33.69 1.71
N SER A 421 -4.67 -34.56 2.71
CA SER A 421 -5.28 -35.88 2.47
C SER A 421 -6.66 -35.78 1.81
N GLN A 422 -7.49 -34.81 2.22
CA GLN A 422 -8.79 -34.58 1.60
C GLN A 422 -8.64 -34.16 0.14
N LYS A 423 -7.73 -33.23 -0.16
CA LYS A 423 -7.46 -32.81 -1.54
C LYS A 423 -6.99 -33.96 -2.42
N ARG A 424 -6.09 -34.82 -1.91
CA ARG A 424 -5.64 -36.03 -2.62
C ARG A 424 -6.78 -37.00 -2.90
N ALA A 425 -7.66 -37.21 -1.91
CA ALA A 425 -8.84 -38.06 -2.07
C ALA A 425 -9.83 -37.50 -3.10
N ASP A 426 -10.07 -36.18 -3.09
CA ASP A 426 -10.94 -35.51 -4.06
C ASP A 426 -10.41 -35.61 -5.50
N LEU A 427 -9.09 -35.76 -5.67
CA LEU A 427 -8.41 -35.96 -6.95
C LEU A 427 -8.33 -37.45 -7.37
N GLY A 428 -8.75 -38.38 -6.52
CA GLY A 428 -8.72 -39.82 -6.79
C GLY A 428 -7.32 -40.46 -6.74
N GLU A 429 -6.38 -39.85 -6.00
CA GLU A 429 -5.01 -40.34 -5.84
C GLU A 429 -4.81 -41.26 -4.61
N LEU A 430 -5.86 -41.46 -3.81
CA LEU A 430 -5.95 -42.38 -2.67
C LEU A 430 -7.03 -43.42 -2.96
#